data_AF-A0A2S8ZXQ8-F1
#
_entry.id   AF-A0A2S8ZXQ8-F1
#
_cell.length_a   1.000
_cell.length_b   1.000
_cell.length_c   1.000
_cell.angle_alpha   90.00
_cell.angle_beta   90.00
_cell.angle_gamma   90.00
#
_symmetry.space_group_name_H-M   'P 1'
#
loop_
_entity.id
_entity.type
_entity.pdbx_description
1 polymer ?
#
loop_
_entity_poly.entity_id
_entity_poly.type
_entity_poly.pdbx_seq_one_letter_code
_entity_poly.pdbx_strand_id
1 'polypeptide(L)'
;MFNEIRDIVEDKAYYKDVGFTISQLSNILKSNNLYISKAIKLNGFSNFSHYLNTCRIENVKKLLQENDISKVTLMYIYTESGFSNQSTFNRVFKQIEGVTPSEYLTNLNIEE
;
A
#
# COMPACT_ATOMS: atom_id res chain seq x y z
N MET A 1 11.41 -13.60 -9.95
CA MET A 1 9.99 -13.23 -10.07
C MET A 1 9.48 -12.38 -8.90
N PHE A 2 9.26 -12.91 -7.68
CA PHE A 2 8.69 -12.05 -6.61
C PHE A 2 9.62 -10.89 -6.23
N ASN A 3 10.93 -11.12 -6.17
CA ASN A 3 11.90 -10.04 -5.98
C ASN A 3 11.79 -8.96 -7.08
N GLU A 4 11.68 -9.35 -8.36
CA GLU A 4 11.48 -8.37 -9.45
C GLU A 4 10.16 -7.59 -9.30
N ILE A 5 9.09 -8.25 -8.84
CA ILE A 5 7.81 -7.58 -8.53
C ILE A 5 8.03 -6.55 -7.42
N ARG A 6 8.72 -6.95 -6.34
CA ARG A 6 9.04 -6.09 -5.21
C ARG A 6 9.88 -4.88 -5.62
N ASP A 7 10.94 -5.09 -6.40
CA ASP A 7 11.82 -4.01 -6.85
C ASP A 7 11.05 -2.97 -7.70
N ILE A 8 10.06 -3.40 -8.50
CA ILE A 8 9.18 -2.47 -9.23
C ILE A 8 8.17 -1.80 -8.29
N VAL A 9 7.48 -2.55 -7.45
CA VAL A 9 6.37 -2.01 -6.66
C VAL A 9 6.88 -1.12 -5.54
N GLU A 10 7.85 -1.60 -4.77
CA GLU A 10 8.38 -0.97 -3.56
C GLU A 10 9.53 -0.01 -3.88
N ASP A 11 10.63 -0.49 -4.46
CA ASP A 11 11.85 0.34 -4.63
C ASP A 11 11.63 1.47 -5.65
N LYS A 12 10.88 1.20 -6.72
CA LYS A 12 10.48 2.25 -7.69
C LYS A 12 9.17 2.94 -7.31
N ALA A 13 8.63 2.65 -6.13
CA ALA A 13 7.44 3.28 -5.56
C ALA A 13 6.19 3.29 -6.47
N TYR A 14 6.02 2.30 -7.34
CA TYR A 14 4.80 2.17 -8.16
C TYR A 14 3.55 1.95 -7.31
N TYR A 15 3.66 1.58 -6.03
CA TYR A 15 2.52 1.59 -5.11
C TYR A 15 1.88 2.99 -4.97
N LYS A 16 2.62 4.08 -5.22
CA LYS A 16 2.08 5.45 -5.19
C LYS A 16 1.23 5.79 -6.41
N ASP A 17 1.38 5.07 -7.52
CA ASP A 17 0.53 5.26 -8.68
C ASP A 17 -0.86 4.66 -8.41
N VAL A 18 -1.85 5.55 -8.29
CA VAL A 18 -3.27 5.22 -8.06
C VAL A 18 -3.79 4.22 -9.11
N GLY A 19 -3.36 4.37 -10.35
CA GLY A 19 -3.82 3.58 -11.49
C GLY A 19 -3.03 2.31 -11.72
N PHE A 20 -2.04 1.97 -10.87
CA PHE A 20 -1.15 0.86 -11.12
C PHE A 20 -1.87 -0.50 -11.07
N THR A 21 -1.78 -1.25 -12.17
CA THR A 21 -2.46 -2.53 -12.40
C THR A 21 -1.46 -3.66 -12.64
N ILE A 22 -1.94 -4.90 -12.45
CA ILE A 22 -1.15 -6.10 -12.77
C ILE A 22 -0.72 -6.15 -14.24
N SER A 23 -1.55 -5.63 -15.16
CA SER A 23 -1.23 -5.58 -16.59
C SER A 23 -0.11 -4.59 -16.90
N GLN A 24 -0.01 -3.47 -16.17
CA GLN A 24 1.14 -2.57 -16.29
C GLN A 24 2.40 -3.25 -15.75
N LEU A 25 2.31 -3.92 -14.60
CA LEU A 25 3.42 -4.69 -14.04
C LEU A 25 3.89 -5.80 -15.01
N SER A 26 2.98 -6.51 -15.66
CA SER A 26 3.32 -7.55 -16.62
C SER A 26 4.06 -7.01 -17.84
N ASN A 27 3.64 -5.84 -18.33
CA ASN A 27 4.32 -5.16 -19.42
C ASN A 27 5.74 -4.73 -19.02
N ILE A 28 5.91 -4.17 -17.81
CA ILE A 28 7.22 -3.75 -17.28
C ILE A 28 8.16 -4.96 -17.14
N LEU A 29 7.67 -6.06 -16.58
CA LEU A 29 8.45 -7.28 -16.35
C LEU A 29 8.59 -8.15 -17.60
N LYS A 30 7.95 -7.80 -18.72
CA LYS A 30 7.84 -8.64 -19.93
C LYS A 30 7.41 -10.08 -19.60
N SER A 31 6.45 -10.20 -18.69
CA SER A 31 5.91 -11.47 -18.18
C SER A 31 4.40 -11.52 -18.38
N ASN A 32 3.75 -12.59 -17.94
CA ASN A 32 2.28 -12.70 -17.99
C ASN A 32 1.66 -12.56 -16.59
N ASN A 33 0.39 -12.14 -16.56
CA ASN A 33 -0.38 -11.94 -15.33
C ASN A 33 -0.46 -13.21 -14.46
N LEU A 34 -0.41 -14.40 -15.06
CA LEU A 34 -0.51 -15.67 -14.33
C LEU A 34 0.75 -15.97 -13.52
N TYR A 35 1.95 -15.77 -14.08
CA TYR A 35 3.21 -15.93 -13.35
C TYR A 35 3.33 -14.91 -12.21
N ILE A 36 2.95 -13.65 -12.47
CA ILE A 36 2.96 -12.59 -11.46
C ILE A 36 1.98 -12.92 -10.34
N SER A 37 0.74 -13.27 -10.67
CA SER A 37 -0.28 -13.67 -9.68
C SER A 37 0.16 -14.88 -8.85
N LYS A 38 0.80 -15.87 -9.48
CA LYS A 38 1.33 -17.05 -8.79
C LYS A 38 2.45 -16.67 -7.83
N ALA A 39 3.40 -15.84 -8.25
CA ALA A 39 4.49 -15.38 -7.40
C ALA A 39 3.98 -14.59 -6.18
N ILE A 40 3.00 -13.71 -6.38
CA ILE A 40 2.36 -12.95 -5.29
C ILE A 40 1.65 -13.88 -4.30
N LYS A 41 0.88 -14.86 -4.78
CA LYS A 41 0.21 -15.83 -3.93
C LYS A 41 1.16 -16.69 -3.11
N LEU A 42 2.27 -17.12 -3.70
CA LEU A 42 3.30 -17.90 -3.00
C LEU A 42 4.00 -17.09 -1.90
N ASN A 43 3.89 -15.75 -1.91
CA ASN A 43 4.43 -14.87 -0.88
C ASN A 43 3.37 -14.39 0.12
N GLY A 44 2.26 -15.10 0.26
CA GLY A 44 1.26 -14.86 1.31
C GLY A 44 0.21 -13.80 0.97
N PHE A 45 0.22 -13.23 -0.23
CA PHE A 45 -0.79 -12.27 -0.64
C PHE A 45 -1.90 -12.94 -1.44
N SER A 46 -3.16 -12.70 -1.08
CA SER A 46 -4.31 -13.32 -1.77
C SER A 46 -4.41 -12.98 -3.27
N ASN A 47 -4.01 -11.77 -3.66
CA ASN A 47 -3.97 -11.28 -5.04
C ASN A 47 -3.07 -10.03 -5.16
N PHE A 48 -2.90 -9.52 -6.39
CA PHE A 48 -2.09 -8.32 -6.65
C PHE A 48 -2.60 -7.08 -5.93
N SER A 49 -3.92 -6.85 -5.88
CA SER A 49 -4.49 -5.70 -5.18
C SER A 49 -4.23 -5.77 -3.67
N HIS A 50 -4.26 -6.97 -3.08
CA HIS A 50 -3.88 -7.16 -1.68
C HIS A 50 -2.42 -6.78 -1.46
N TYR A 51 -1.50 -7.29 -2.29
CA TYR A 51 -0.07 -6.93 -2.21
C TYR A 51 0.16 -5.42 -2.36
N LEU A 52 -0.38 -4.82 -3.41
CA LEU A 52 -0.25 -3.39 -3.69
C LEU A 52 -0.76 -2.56 -2.51
N ASN A 53 -1.93 -2.90 -1.98
CA ASN A 53 -2.51 -2.22 -0.84
C ASN A 53 -1.71 -2.41 0.45
N THR A 54 -1.10 -3.57 0.69
CA THR A 54 -0.17 -3.76 1.81
C THR A 54 0.99 -2.76 1.70
N CYS A 55 1.65 -2.65 0.54
CA CYS A 55 2.72 -1.66 0.34
C CYS A 55 2.25 -0.22 0.61
N ARG A 56 1.04 0.12 0.16
CA ARG A 56 0.44 1.46 0.40
C ARG A 56 0.20 1.71 1.89
N ILE A 57 -0.32 0.73 2.64
CA ILE A 57 -0.55 0.86 4.09
C ILE A 57 0.77 0.94 4.87
N GLU A 58 1.79 0.17 4.49
CA GLU A 58 3.13 0.32 5.08
C GLU A 58 3.69 1.74 4.87
N ASN A 59 3.52 2.33 3.68
CA ASN A 59 3.90 3.72 3.44
C ASN A 59 3.07 4.72 4.26
N VAL A 60 1.77 4.48 4.45
CA VAL A 60 0.93 5.30 5.35
C VAL A 60 1.51 5.30 6.76
N LYS A 61 1.80 4.12 7.33
CA LYS A 61 2.36 4.00 8.69
C LYS A 61 3.69 4.72 8.79
N LYS A 62 4.56 4.56 7.79
CA LYS A 62 5.84 5.27 7.71
C LYS A 62 5.64 6.79 7.72
N LEU A 63 4.75 7.32 6.87
CA LEU A 63 4.48 8.76 6.82
C LEU A 63 3.87 9.28 8.13
N LEU A 64 3.04 8.50 8.82
CA LEU A 64 2.50 8.86 10.14
C LEU A 64 3.59 8.95 11.21
N GLN A 65 4.64 8.12 11.12
CA GLN A 65 5.78 8.16 12.05
C GLN A 65 6.79 9.27 11.71
N GLU A 66 7.00 9.56 10.41
CA GLU A 66 7.98 10.55 9.96
C GLU A 66 7.48 11.99 10.04
N ASN A 67 6.16 12.20 10.04
CA ASN A 67 5.56 13.52 10.04
C ASN A 67 4.96 13.86 11.40
N ASP A 68 5.01 15.14 11.75
CA ASP A 68 4.19 15.69 12.82
C ASP A 68 2.71 15.64 12.38
N ILE A 69 1.97 14.70 12.94
CA ILE A 69 0.56 14.43 12.61
C ILE A 69 -0.32 15.67 12.88
N SER A 70 0.10 16.58 13.77
CA SER A 70 -0.62 17.86 13.98
C SER A 70 -0.51 18.82 12.80
N LYS A 71 0.49 18.64 11.93
CA LYS A 71 0.78 19.50 10.78
C LYS A 71 0.38 18.88 9.44
N VAL A 72 0.13 17.58 9.40
CA VAL A 72 -0.15 16.85 8.16
C VAL A 72 -1.54 16.24 8.18
N THR A 73 -2.31 16.48 7.12
CA THR A 73 -3.67 15.96 7.02
C THR A 73 -3.68 14.48 6.66
N LEU A 74 -4.66 13.73 7.16
CA LEU A 74 -4.88 12.33 6.76
C LEU A 74 -5.07 12.20 5.24
N MET A 75 -5.68 13.21 4.60
CA MET A 75 -5.79 13.34 3.15
C MET A 75 -4.43 13.24 2.47
N TYR A 76 -3.47 14.10 2.86
CA TYR A 76 -2.11 14.07 2.32
C TYR A 76 -1.47 12.69 2.48
N ILE A 77 -1.57 12.08 3.66
CA ILE A 77 -0.95 10.79 3.96
C ILE A 77 -1.45 9.69 3.02
N TYR A 78 -2.77 9.56 2.84
CA TYR A 78 -3.29 8.50 1.98
C TYR A 78 -3.07 8.80 0.49
N THR A 79 -3.09 10.07 0.07
CA THR A 79 -2.83 10.43 -1.34
C THR A 79 -1.38 10.17 -1.72
N GLU A 80 -0.43 10.50 -0.84
CA GLU A 80 1.00 10.20 -1.04
C GLU A 80 1.31 8.70 -1.03
N SER A 81 0.36 7.90 -0.53
CA SER A 81 0.43 6.44 -0.51
C SER A 81 -0.37 5.81 -1.64
N GLY A 82 -0.82 6.57 -2.65
CA GLY A 82 -1.48 6.03 -3.85
C GLY A 82 -2.96 5.65 -3.69
N PHE A 83 -3.64 6.17 -2.66
CA PHE A 83 -5.10 6.07 -2.56
C PHE A 83 -5.78 7.27 -3.21
N SER A 84 -6.79 7.02 -4.05
CA SER A 84 -7.54 8.09 -4.73
C SER A 84 -8.61 8.77 -3.85
N ASN A 85 -9.06 8.10 -2.79
CA ASN A 85 -10.12 8.60 -1.93
C ASN A 85 -10.11 7.96 -0.55
N GLN A 86 -10.65 8.70 0.43
CA GLN A 86 -10.71 8.31 1.83
C GLN A 86 -11.51 7.04 2.09
N SER A 87 -12.64 6.81 1.39
CA SER A 87 -13.48 5.63 1.61
C SER A 87 -12.73 4.33 1.28
N THR A 88 -11.95 4.33 0.20
CA THR A 88 -11.13 3.19 -0.20
C THR A 88 -9.99 2.99 0.78
N PHE A 89 -9.30 4.07 1.15
CA PHE A 89 -8.24 4.05 2.16
C PHE A 89 -8.74 3.46 3.49
N ASN A 90 -9.82 3.99 4.07
CA ASN A 90 -10.36 3.54 5.36
C ASN A 90 -10.70 2.04 5.35
N ARG A 91 -11.33 1.56 4.27
CA ARG A 91 -11.70 0.14 4.13
C ARG A 91 -10.46 -0.75 4.06
N VAL A 92 -9.48 -0.36 3.24
CA VAL A 92 -8.24 -1.13 3.04
C VAL A 92 -7.39 -1.13 4.31
N PHE A 93 -7.24 0.03 4.96
CA PHE A 93 -6.51 0.15 6.23
C PHE A 93 -7.11 -0.77 7.28
N LYS A 94 -8.43 -0.72 7.50
CA LYS A 94 -9.10 -1.60 8.46
C LYS A 94 -8.98 -3.08 8.10
N GLN A 95 -9.00 -3.41 6.81
CA GLN A 95 -8.82 -4.80 6.37
C GLN A 95 -7.42 -5.34 6.70
N ILE A 96 -6.39 -4.50 6.60
CA ILE A 96 -4.98 -4.91 6.78
C ILE A 96 -4.57 -4.83 8.25
N GLU A 97 -4.88 -3.72 8.94
CA GLU A 97 -4.45 -3.45 10.31
C GLU A 97 -5.46 -3.91 11.36
N GLY A 98 -6.68 -4.29 10.95
CA GLY A 98 -7.77 -4.72 11.86
C GLY A 98 -8.50 -3.57 12.57
N VAL A 99 -7.92 -2.37 12.60
CA VAL A 99 -8.47 -1.16 13.21
C VAL A 99 -8.64 -0.04 12.18
N THR A 100 -9.49 0.94 12.48
CA THR A 100 -9.65 2.12 11.63
C THR A 100 -8.41 3.03 11.72
N PRO A 101 -8.16 3.88 10.70
CA PRO A 101 -7.09 4.87 10.76
C PRO A 101 -7.18 5.78 12.00
N SER A 102 -8.39 6.19 12.40
CA SER A 102 -8.59 7.04 13.58
C SER A 102 -8.22 6.35 14.89
N GLU A 103 -8.58 5.07 15.04
CA GLU A 103 -8.19 4.25 16.20
C GLU A 103 -6.66 4.08 16.24
N TYR A 104 -6.04 3.81 15.09
CA TYR A 104 -4.59 3.70 14.97
C TYR A 104 -3.87 4.99 15.39
N LEU A 105 -4.33 6.15 14.90
CA LEU A 105 -3.79 7.46 15.29
C LEU A 105 -3.95 7.77 16.78
N THR A 106 -5.08 7.37 17.36
CA THR A 106 -5.33 7.55 18.79
C THR A 106 -4.33 6.76 19.61
N ASN A 107 -4.04 5.52 19.21
CA ASN A 107 -3.07 4.67 19.91
C ASN A 107 -1.64 5.21 19.80
N LEU A 108 -1.24 5.76 18.65
CA LEU A 108 0.08 6.38 18.48
C LEU A 108 0.31 7.54 19.46
N ASN A 109 -0.69 8.38 19.68
CA ASN A 109 -0.59 9.53 20.59
C ASN A 109 -0.60 9.14 22.09
N ILE A 110 -0.88 7.88 22.41
CA ILE A 110 -0.87 7.37 23.81
C ILE A 110 0.51 6.78 24.16
N GLU A 111 1.34 6.46 23.18
CA GLU A 111 2.68 5.88 23.36
C GLU A 111 3.81 6.93 23.42
N GLU A 112 3.50 8.22 23.26
CA GLU A 112 4.40 9.37 23.52
C GLU A 112 4.34 9.84 24.98
#